data_AF-A0A370B8A4-F1
#
_entry.id   AF-A0A370B8A4-F1
#
_cell.length_a   1.000
_cell.length_b   1.000
_cell.length_c   1.000
_cell.angle_alpha   90.00
_cell.angle_beta   90.00
_cell.angle_gamma   90.00
#
_symmetry.space_group_name_H-M   'P 1'
#
loop_
_entity.id
_entity.type
_entity.pdbx_description
1 polymer ?
#
loop_
_entity_poly.entity_id
_entity_poly.type
_entity_poly.pdbx_seq_one_letter_code
_entity_poly.pdbx_strand_id
1 'polypeptide(L)'
;MTPSEEENALRRPLECVVSAYPDGPYLIRGADRVVDADGNEIEVTRPVVALCRCGLSAQKPWCDSTHKLIRFRDPARQRRREAD
;
A
#
# COMPACT_ATOMS: atom_id res chain seq x y z
N MET A 1 -21.19 4.19 -14.19
CA MET A 1 -20.45 4.87 -13.11
C MET A 1 -21.46 5.58 -12.26
N THR A 2 -21.39 5.35 -10.96
CA THR A 2 -22.19 6.02 -9.94
C THR A 2 -21.62 7.42 -9.67
N PRO A 3 -22.42 8.37 -9.18
CA PRO A 3 -21.95 9.72 -8.87
C PRO A 3 -20.74 9.73 -7.92
N SER A 4 -20.64 8.75 -7.02
CA SER A 4 -19.51 8.60 -6.08
C SER A 4 -18.23 8.06 -6.72
N GLU A 5 -18.32 7.33 -7.83
CA GLU A 5 -17.15 6.88 -8.59
C GLU A 5 -16.53 8.06 -9.36
N GLU A 6 -17.34 8.92 -9.97
CA GLU A 6 -16.88 10.12 -10.66
C GLU A 6 -16.25 11.15 -9.71
N GLU A 7 -16.86 11.40 -8.54
CA GLU A 7 -16.26 12.29 -7.53
C GLU A 7 -14.92 11.78 -7.00
N ASN A 8 -14.76 10.46 -6.84
CA ASN A 8 -13.48 9.89 -6.40
C ASN A 8 -12.40 10.00 -7.48
N ALA A 9 -12.76 9.88 -8.76
CA ALA A 9 -11.84 10.08 -9.88
C ALA A 9 -11.33 11.53 -9.95
N LEU A 10 -12.20 12.52 -9.70
CA LEU A 10 -11.85 13.95 -9.71
C LEU A 10 -10.98 14.37 -8.51
N ARG A 11 -11.05 13.65 -7.39
CA ARG A 11 -10.22 13.90 -6.18
C ARG A 11 -8.90 13.12 -6.18
N ARG A 12 -8.57 12.44 -7.27
CA ARG A 12 -7.37 11.62 -7.34
C ARG A 12 -6.13 12.51 -7.47
N PRO A 13 -5.09 12.32 -6.63
CA PRO A 13 -3.85 13.05 -6.80
C PRO A 13 -3.24 12.72 -8.17
N LEU A 14 -2.80 13.75 -8.89
CA LEU A 14 -2.24 13.65 -10.24
C LEU A 14 -0.95 12.81 -10.30
N GLU A 15 -0.27 12.69 -9.16
CA GLU A 15 0.97 11.94 -9.03
C GLU A 15 0.78 10.68 -8.19
N CYS A 16 1.33 9.57 -8.67
CA CYS A 16 1.42 8.34 -7.90
C CYS A 16 2.55 8.47 -6.89
N VAL A 17 2.21 8.51 -5.60
CA VAL A 17 3.18 8.63 -4.50
C VAL A 17 3.16 7.37 -3.67
N VAL A 18 4.33 6.76 -3.50
CA VAL A 18 4.54 5.59 -2.63
C VAL A 18 5.27 6.02 -1.37
N SER A 19 4.71 5.68 -0.20
CA SER A 19 5.32 5.98 1.10
C SER A 19 5.38 4.72 1.97
N ALA A 20 6.51 4.49 2.63
CA ALA A 20 6.66 3.37 3.55
C ALA A 20 6.16 3.76 4.96
N TYR A 21 5.09 3.12 5.42
CA TYR A 21 4.60 3.31 6.78
C TYR A 21 5.55 2.61 7.78
N PRO A 22 5.91 3.26 8.91
CA PRO A 22 6.75 2.63 9.93
C PRO A 22 6.23 1.24 10.32
N ASP A 23 7.08 0.22 10.23
CA ASP A 23 6.74 -1.14 10.64
C ASP A 23 5.44 -1.70 10.02
N GLY A 24 5.07 -1.17 8.85
CA GLY A 24 3.78 -1.42 8.23
C GLY A 24 3.83 -1.40 6.70
N PRO A 25 2.70 -1.21 6.03
CA PRO A 25 2.58 -1.35 4.57
C PRO A 25 3.26 -0.23 3.79
N TYR A 26 3.31 -0.39 2.47
CA TYR A 26 3.45 0.76 1.57
C TYR A 26 2.07 1.40 1.38
N LEU A 27 1.96 2.71 1.61
CA LEU A 27 0.78 3.49 1.26
C LEU A 27 1.00 4.11 -0.10
N ILE A 28 0.12 3.79 -1.05
CA ILE A 28 0.16 4.30 -2.41
C ILE A 28 -1.02 5.24 -2.61
N ARG A 29 -0.74 6.48 -2.99
CA ARG A 29 -1.74 7.49 -3.33
C ARG A 29 -1.72 7.69 -4.83
N GLY A 30 -2.90 7.77 -5.44
CA GLY A 30 -2.99 8.09 -6.87
C GLY A 30 -2.58 6.97 -7.83
N ALA A 31 -2.62 5.70 -7.42
CA ALA A 31 -2.41 4.57 -8.33
C ALA A 31 -3.65 4.31 -9.21
N ASP A 32 -3.43 3.98 -10.49
CA ASP A 32 -4.48 3.52 -11.41
C ASP A 32 -4.69 2.01 -11.27
N ARG A 33 -3.57 1.31 -11.19
CA ARG A 33 -3.48 -0.14 -11.28
C ARG A 33 -2.35 -0.64 -10.40
N VAL A 34 -2.51 -1.85 -9.89
CA VAL A 34 -1.46 -2.63 -9.24
C VAL A 34 -1.34 -3.93 -10.00
N VAL A 35 -0.10 -4.32 -10.32
CA VAL A 35 0.20 -5.62 -10.92
C VAL A 35 0.65 -6.55 -9.81
N ASP A 36 0.02 -7.72 -9.68
CA ASP A 36 0.40 -8.72 -8.68
C ASP A 36 1.59 -9.59 -9.16
N ALA A 37 1.99 -10.56 -8.33
CA ALA A 37 3.13 -11.42 -8.62
C ALA A 37 2.91 -12.38 -9.80
N ASP A 38 1.65 -12.67 -10.13
CA ASP A 38 1.27 -13.53 -11.24
C ASP A 38 1.06 -12.72 -12.55
N GLY A 39 1.22 -11.39 -12.47
CA GLY A 39 1.06 -10.48 -13.61
C GLY A 39 -0.39 -10.00 -13.80
N ASN A 40 -1.31 -10.29 -12.88
CA ASN A 40 -2.68 -9.81 -13.00
C ASN A 40 -2.75 -8.32 -12.68
N GLU A 41 -3.44 -7.56 -13.53
CA GLU A 41 -3.75 -6.16 -13.27
C GLU A 41 -4.99 -6.03 -12.39
N ILE A 42 -4.84 -5.34 -11.26
CA ILE A 42 -5.93 -5.00 -10.35
C ILE A 42 -6.19 -3.50 -10.44
N GLU A 43 -7.41 -3.14 -10.84
CA GLU A 43 -7.84 -1.75 -10.89
C GLU A 43 -7.92 -1.14 -9.48
N VAL A 44 -7.39 0.07 -9.32
CA VAL A 44 -7.43 0.81 -8.06
C VAL A 44 -8.50 1.89 -8.14
N THR A 45 -9.60 1.65 -7.42
CA THR A 45 -10.73 2.59 -7.34
C THR A 45 -10.64 3.53 -6.13
N ARG A 46 -9.73 3.26 -5.19
CA ARG A 46 -9.58 4.03 -3.96
C ARG A 46 -8.46 5.07 -4.11
N PRO A 47 -8.63 6.30 -3.59
CA PRO A 47 -7.58 7.33 -3.66
C PRO A 47 -6.25 6.91 -3.01
N VAL A 48 -6.33 6.02 -2.01
CA VAL A 48 -5.20 5.46 -1.30
C VAL A 48 -5.41 3.96 -1.10
N VAL A 49 -4.38 3.18 -1.41
CA VAL A 49 -4.31 1.74 -1.14
C VAL A 49 -3.08 1.39 -0.31
N ALA A 50 -3.11 0.24 0.36
CA ALA A 50 -2.02 -0.24 1.20
C ALA A 50 -1.52 -1.59 0.67
N LEU A 51 -0.26 -1.64 0.23
CA LEU A 51 0.39 -2.89 -0.20
C LEU A 51 1.13 -3.55 0.95
N CYS A 52 1.06 -4.89 0.97
CA CYS A 52 1.79 -5.70 1.93
C CYS A 52 3.30 -5.47 1.78
N ARG A 53 3.94 -5.15 2.91
CA ARG A 53 5.40 -5.05 3.01
C ARG A 53 6.01 -6.11 3.91
N CYS A 54 5.21 -6.70 4.80
CA CYS A 54 5.68 -7.69 5.76
C CYS A 54 5.76 -9.11 5.20
N GLY A 55 5.28 -9.36 3.98
CA GLY A 55 5.32 -10.67 3.31
C GLY A 55 4.26 -11.67 3.78
N LEU A 56 3.56 -11.43 4.89
CA LEU A 56 2.67 -12.43 5.51
C LEU A 56 1.16 -12.16 5.36
N SER A 57 0.75 -11.14 4.60
CA SER A 57 -0.69 -10.97 4.32
C SER A 57 -1.27 -12.17 3.56
N ALA A 58 -2.50 -12.55 3.91
CA ALA A 58 -3.33 -13.52 3.20
C ALA A 58 -4.09 -12.90 2.01
N GLN A 59 -4.08 -11.56 1.87
CA GLN A 59 -4.78 -10.82 0.81
C GLN A 59 -3.80 -10.11 -0.14
N LYS A 60 -2.66 -10.73 -0.44
CA LYS A 60 -1.66 -10.14 -1.34
C LYS A 60 -2.31 -9.72 -2.68
N PRO A 61 -1.91 -8.58 -3.26
CA PRO A 61 -0.81 -7.70 -2.83
C PRO A 61 -1.15 -6.74 -1.69
N TRP A 62 -2.39 -6.77 -1.17
CA TRP A 62 -2.90 -5.83 -0.18
C TRP A 62 -2.42 -6.13 1.24
N CYS A 63 -2.45 -5.10 2.08
CA CYS A 63 -2.21 -5.24 3.51
C CYS A 63 -3.51 -5.51 4.27
N ASP A 64 -3.57 -6.63 4.98
CA ASP A 64 -4.69 -7.06 5.85
C ASP A 64 -4.43 -6.86 7.35
N SER A 65 -3.47 -6.00 7.70
CA SER A 65 -3.01 -5.77 9.08
C SER A 65 -2.21 -6.89 9.75
N THR A 66 -1.88 -8.00 9.06
CA THR A 66 -1.01 -9.07 9.61
C THR A 66 0.31 -8.53 10.16
N HIS A 67 0.86 -7.46 9.59
CA HIS A 67 2.07 -6.78 10.08
C HIS A 67 1.99 -6.39 11.57
N LYS A 68 0.80 -6.05 12.08
CA LYS A 68 0.61 -5.71 13.50
C LYS A 68 0.69 -6.95 14.39
N LEU A 69 0.09 -8.06 13.94
CA LEU A 69 0.03 -9.32 14.68
C LEU A 69 1.42 -9.93 14.86
N ILE A 70 2.21 -9.93 13.79
CA ILE A 70 3.57 -10.49 13.78
C ILE A 70 4.62 -9.50 14.30
N ARG A 71 4.21 -8.27 14.66
CA ARG A 71 5.11 -7.18 15.07
C ARG A 71 6.24 -6.96 14.06
N PHE A 72 5.88 -6.86 12.79
CA PHE A 72 6.82 -6.61 11.71
C PHE A 72 7.69 -5.41 12.05
N ARG A 73 9.01 -5.53 11.84
CA ARG A 73 9.97 -4.44 11.99
C ARG A 73 10.59 -4.16 10.65
N ASP A 74 10.57 -2.89 10.26
CA ASP A 74 11.24 -2.44 9.07
C ASP A 74 12.77 -2.53 9.25
N PRO A 75 13.47 -3.38 8.48
CA PRO A 75 14.93 -3.50 8.60
C PRO A 75 15.65 -2.17 8.33
N ALA A 76 15.10 -1.31 7.48
CA ALA A 76 15.66 0.01 7.22
C ALA A 76 15.53 0.96 8.42
N ARG A 77 14.55 0.75 9.31
CA ARG A 77 14.42 1.48 10.58
C ARG A 77 15.28 0.91 11.69
N GLN A 78 15.46 -0.41 11.72
CA GLN A 78 16.35 -1.05 12.71
C GLN A 78 17.78 -0.56 12.54
N ARG A 79 18.30 -0.59 11.30
CA ARG A 79 19.66 -0.08 10.98
C ARG A 79 19.89 1.37 11.38
N ARG A 80 18.87 2.22 11.36
CA ARG A 80 18.98 3.62 11.80
C ARG A 80 19.11 3.74 13.32
N ARG A 81 18.35 2.94 14.07
CA ARG A 81 18.41 2.93 15.55
C ARG A 81 19.72 2.36 16.10
N GLU A 82 20.36 1.47 15.36
CA GLU A 82 21.65 0.87 15.75
C GLU A 82 22.85 1.77 15.44
N ALA A 83 22.65 2.78 14.60
CA ALA A 83 23.68 3.74 14.19
C ALA A 83 23.68 5.04 15.02
N ASP A 84 22.68 5.22 15.89
CA ASP A 84 22.56 6.28 16.90
C ASP A 84 23.02 5.77 18.27
#